data_AF-A0A922F0D2-F1
#
_entry.id   AF-A0A922F0D2-F1
#
_cell.length_a   1.000
_cell.length_b   1.000
_cell.length_c   1.000
_cell.angle_alpha   90.00
_cell.angle_beta   90.00
_cell.angle_gamma   90.00
#
_symmetry.space_group_name_H-M   'P 1'
#
loop_
_entity.id
_entity.type
_entity.pdbx_description
1 polymer ?
#
loop_
_entity_poly.entity_id
_entity_poly.type
_entity_poly.pdbx_seq_one_letter_code
_entity_poly.pdbx_strand_id
1 'polypeptide(L)'
;MNTLEGRGFTEEQEALVVKSWTAMKPNAGELGLKFFLKIFEIAPSAQKLFSFLKDSDVPVERNPKLKSHAKTVFLMTCETAVQLRKAGKVTLRE
;
A
#
# COMPACT_ATOMS: atom_id res chain seq x y z
N MET A 1 -10.30 -21.27 -30.59
CA MET A 1 -9.32 -21.10 -29.49
C MET A 1 -9.85 -20.01 -28.57
N ASN A 2 -10.41 -20.38 -27.42
CA ASN A 2 -10.92 -19.45 -26.39
C ASN A 2 -10.40 -19.91 -25.02
N THR A 3 -10.26 -18.96 -24.08
CA THR A 3 -9.99 -19.08 -22.62
C THR A 3 -8.63 -18.59 -22.07
N LEU A 4 -8.15 -17.43 -22.53
CA LEU A 4 -7.26 -16.56 -21.73
C LEU A 4 -7.78 -15.13 -21.62
N GLU A 5 -9.10 -14.92 -21.72
CA GLU A 5 -9.70 -13.70 -21.15
C GLU A 5 -9.59 -13.83 -19.62
N GLY A 6 -8.72 -13.00 -19.05
CA GLY A 6 -8.25 -13.09 -17.67
C GLY A 6 -9.39 -13.17 -16.67
N ARG A 7 -9.40 -14.24 -15.86
CA ARG A 7 -10.28 -14.33 -14.70
C ARG A 7 -10.02 -13.09 -13.83
N GLY A 8 -11.04 -12.26 -13.63
CA GLY A 8 -10.97 -11.09 -12.77
C GLY A 8 -10.50 -11.44 -11.35
N PHE A 9 -10.17 -10.43 -10.56
CA PHE A 9 -9.67 -10.60 -9.20
C PHE A 9 -10.59 -11.53 -8.39
N THR A 10 -10.07 -12.66 -7.91
CA THR A 10 -10.90 -13.76 -7.38
C THR A 10 -11.26 -13.57 -5.91
N GLU A 11 -12.21 -14.37 -5.43
CA GLU A 11 -12.62 -14.36 -4.02
C GLU A 11 -11.49 -14.80 -3.10
N GLU A 12 -10.72 -15.81 -3.51
CA GLU A 12 -9.56 -16.29 -2.76
C GLU A 12 -8.48 -15.21 -2.68
N GLN A 13 -8.27 -14.45 -3.76
CA GLN A 13 -7.33 -13.33 -3.78
C GLN A 13 -7.79 -12.19 -2.85
N GLU A 14 -9.08 -11.83 -2.85
CA GLU A 14 -9.65 -10.86 -1.89
C GLU A 14 -9.46 -11.35 -0.46
N ALA A 15 -9.82 -12.60 -0.18
CA ALA A 15 -9.74 -13.18 1.16
C ALA A 15 -8.30 -13.15 1.70
N LEU A 16 -7.29 -13.46 0.85
CA LEU A 16 -5.89 -13.38 1.24
C LEU A 16 -5.45 -11.96 1.58
N VAL A 17 -5.84 -10.96 0.78
CA VAL A 17 -5.51 -9.55 1.05
C VAL A 17 -6.18 -9.08 2.34
N VAL A 18 -7.48 -9.33 2.50
CA VAL A 18 -8.25 -8.92 3.69
C VAL A 18 -7.71 -9.59 4.96
N LYS A 19 -7.39 -10.89 4.91
CA LYS A 19 -6.82 -11.62 6.05
C LYS A 19 -5.45 -11.06 6.44
N SER A 20 -4.59 -10.83 5.46
CA SER A 20 -3.26 -10.22 5.68
C SER A 20 -3.38 -8.82 6.27
N TRP A 21 -4.25 -7.97 5.73
CA TRP A 21 -4.49 -6.63 6.28
C TRP A 21 -5.02 -6.68 7.71
N THR A 22 -5.96 -7.58 8.01
CA THR A 22 -6.51 -7.73 9.36
C THR A 22 -5.42 -8.07 10.38
N ALA A 23 -4.46 -8.93 10.01
CA ALA A 23 -3.32 -9.28 10.86
C ALA A 23 -2.34 -8.10 11.04
N MET A 24 -2.15 -7.28 10.00
CA MET A 24 -1.22 -6.14 10.01
C MET A 24 -1.81 -4.85 10.60
N LYS A 25 -3.14 -4.71 10.62
CA LYS A 25 -3.82 -3.47 11.00
C LYS A 25 -3.44 -2.94 12.38
N PRO A 26 -3.28 -3.77 13.44
CA PRO A 26 -2.91 -3.28 14.78
C PRO A 26 -1.56 -2.54 14.83
N ASN A 27 -0.61 -2.92 13.97
CA ASN A 27 0.74 -2.34 13.93
C ASN A 27 1.09 -1.74 12.55
N ALA A 28 0.08 -1.40 11.74
CA ALA A 28 0.26 -0.97 10.35
C ALA A 28 1.17 0.25 10.19
N GLY A 29 1.22 1.16 11.18
CA GLY A 29 2.13 2.30 11.15
C GLY A 29 3.61 1.89 11.21
N GLU A 30 3.96 0.92 12.06
CA GLU A 30 5.34 0.42 12.17
C GLU A 30 5.71 -0.45 10.97
N LEU A 31 4.80 -1.33 10.53
CA LEU A 31 5.02 -2.16 9.35
C LEU A 31 5.15 -1.31 8.08
N GLY A 32 4.30 -0.29 7.93
CA GLY A 32 4.35 0.65 6.82
C GLY A 32 5.66 1.44 6.80
N LEU A 33 6.12 1.93 7.96
CA LEU A 33 7.42 2.59 8.06
C LEU A 33 8.56 1.67 7.62
N LYS A 34 8.62 0.44 8.16
CA LYS A 34 9.63 -0.56 7.76
C LYS A 34 9.61 -0.86 6.26
N PHE A 35 8.42 -0.95 5.67
CA PHE A 35 8.25 -1.18 4.25
C PHE A 35 8.87 -0.05 3.40
N PHE A 36 8.59 1.22 3.73
CA PHE A 36 9.18 2.35 3.01
C PHE A 36 10.68 2.51 3.25
N LEU A 37 11.17 2.25 4.47
CA LEU A 37 12.61 2.21 4.72
C LEU A 37 13.30 1.16 3.84
N LYS A 38 12.69 -0.01 3.65
CA LYS A 38 13.22 -1.04 2.74
C LYS A 38 13.21 -0.59 1.27
N ILE A 39 12.16 0.13 0.85
CA ILE A 39 12.13 0.74 -0.50
C ILE A 39 13.28 1.72 -0.67
N PHE A 40 13.53 2.58 0.32
CA PHE A 40 14.60 3.58 0.25
C PHE A 40 16.00 2.98 0.36
N GLU A 41 16.16 1.86 1.06
CA GLU A 41 17.40 1.07 1.06
C GLU A 41 17.71 0.54 -0.35
N ILE A 42 16.70 0.02 -1.06
CA ILE A 42 16.85 -0.52 -2.42
C ILE A 42 16.97 0.60 -3.46
N ALA A 43 16.23 1.69 -3.29
CA ALA A 43 16.15 2.82 -4.22
C ALA A 43 16.16 4.16 -3.46
N PRO A 44 17.33 4.68 -3.07
CA PRO A 44 17.44 5.92 -2.30
C PRO A 44 16.84 7.15 -3.01
N SER A 45 16.87 7.16 -4.34
CA SER A 45 16.29 8.25 -5.16
C SER A 45 14.78 8.40 -4.97
N ALA A 46 14.06 7.34 -4.56
CA ALA A 46 12.63 7.39 -4.34
C ALA A 46 12.24 8.36 -3.21
N GLN A 47 13.13 8.63 -2.23
CA GLN A 47 12.88 9.63 -1.19
C GLN A 47 12.59 11.02 -1.78
N LYS A 48 13.24 11.37 -2.90
CA LYS A 48 13.09 12.68 -3.56
C LYS A 48 11.73 12.88 -4.22
N LEU A 49 10.95 11.82 -4.41
CA LEU A 49 9.58 11.88 -4.95
C LEU A 49 8.57 12.38 -3.90
N PHE A 50 8.93 12.31 -2.62
CA PHE A 50 8.07 12.76 -1.52
C PHE A 50 8.51 14.14 -1.09
N SER A 51 7.70 15.17 -1.40
CA SER A 51 7.99 16.56 -1.01
C SER A 51 8.20 16.73 0.50
N PHE A 52 7.52 15.92 1.32
CA PHE A 52 7.66 15.92 2.78
C PHE A 52 8.92 15.21 3.31
N LEU A 53 9.70 14.56 2.44
CA LEU A 53 11.02 13.99 2.77
C LEU A 53 12.14 14.80 2.13
N LYS A 54 12.01 15.15 0.85
CA LYS A 54 13.04 15.83 0.06
C LYS A 54 13.60 17.08 0.74
N ASP A 55 12.71 17.88 1.34
CA ASP A 55 13.04 19.18 1.92
C ASP A 55 12.94 19.15 3.47
N SER A 56 13.06 17.97 4.09
CA SER A 56 12.89 17.80 5.53
C SER A 56 14.22 17.58 6.27
N ASP A 57 14.40 18.30 7.37
CA ASP A 57 15.52 18.07 8.31
C ASP A 57 15.25 16.90 9.28
N VAL A 58 14.06 16.29 9.22
CA VAL A 58 13.68 15.17 10.08
C VAL A 58 14.18 13.86 9.45
N PRO A 59 14.93 13.02 10.19
CA PRO A 59 15.31 11.70 9.70
C PRO A 59 14.10 10.90 9.22
N VAL A 60 14.25 10.19 8.10
CA VAL A 60 13.17 9.48 7.41
C VAL A 60 12.43 8.53 8.36
N GLU A 61 13.16 7.85 9.25
CA GLU A 61 12.65 6.90 10.25
C GLU A 61 11.76 7.56 11.30
N ARG A 62 11.93 8.87 11.50
CA ARG A 62 11.21 9.68 12.50
C ARG A 62 10.17 10.60 11.87
N ASN A 63 10.02 10.58 10.56
CA ASN A 63 9.12 11.48 9.85
C ASN A 63 7.64 11.02 10.03
N PRO A 64 6.78 11.80 10.71
CA PRO A 64 5.40 11.40 10.97
C PRO A 64 4.54 11.37 9.70
N LYS A 65 4.87 12.17 8.69
CA LYS A 65 4.15 12.19 7.40
C LYS A 65 4.40 10.90 6.62
N LEU A 66 5.61 10.34 6.69
CA LEU A 66 5.91 9.04 6.10
C LEU A 66 5.09 7.91 6.72
N LYS A 67 5.04 7.84 8.06
CA LYS A 67 4.24 6.82 8.76
C LYS A 67 2.75 6.88 8.38
N SER A 68 2.20 8.10 8.29
CA SER A 68 0.81 8.30 7.85
C SER A 68 0.60 7.83 6.40
N HIS A 69 1.47 8.28 5.48
CA HIS A 69 1.42 7.89 4.07
C HIS A 69 1.49 6.37 3.90
N ALA A 70 2.43 5.71 4.58
CA ALA A 70 2.61 4.27 4.48
C ALA A 70 1.38 3.48 4.95
N LYS A 71 0.73 3.91 6.04
CA LYS A 71 -0.53 3.31 6.51
C LYS A 71 -1.64 3.45 5.48
N THR A 72 -1.75 4.62 4.83
CA THR A 72 -2.74 4.87 3.79
C THR A 72 -2.53 3.97 2.57
N VAL A 73 -1.28 3.76 2.14
CA VAL A 73 -0.96 2.84 1.03
C VAL A 73 -1.47 1.41 1.32
N PHE A 74 -1.24 0.88 2.53
CA PHE A 74 -1.75 -0.45 2.89
C PHE A 74 -3.28 -0.51 2.94
N LEU A 75 -3.92 0.51 3.52
CA LEU A 75 -5.37 0.60 3.56
C LEU A 75 -5.96 0.62 2.15
N MET A 76 -5.49 1.53 1.30
CA MET A 76 -5.95 1.67 -0.08
C MET A 76 -5.73 0.39 -0.89
N THR A 77 -4.61 -0.30 -0.68
CA THR A 77 -4.35 -1.59 -1.34
C THR A 77 -5.42 -2.62 -0.96
N CYS A 78 -5.76 -2.72 0.32
CA CYS A 78 -6.81 -3.62 0.79
C CYS A 78 -8.19 -3.24 0.24
N GLU A 79 -8.57 -1.96 0.29
CA GLU A 79 -9.86 -1.48 -0.23
C GLU A 79 -9.98 -1.68 -1.74
N THR A 80 -8.89 -1.49 -2.46
CA THR A 80 -8.82 -1.69 -3.91
C THR A 80 -9.04 -3.16 -4.28
N ALA A 81 -8.45 -4.10 -3.54
CA ALA A 81 -8.68 -5.54 -3.74
C ALA A 81 -10.17 -5.91 -3.58
N VAL A 82 -10.83 -5.35 -2.56
CA VAL A 82 -12.27 -5.55 -2.33
C VAL A 82 -13.10 -4.96 -3.47
N GLN A 83 -12.76 -3.75 -3.95
CA GLN A 83 -13.46 -3.12 -5.06
C GLN A 83 -13.29 -3.90 -6.37
N LEU A 84 -12.07 -4.35 -6.68
CA LEU A 84 -11.79 -5.17 -7.86
C LEU A 84 -12.62 -6.46 -7.84
N ARG A 85 -12.71 -7.15 -6.69
CA ARG A 85 -13.51 -8.38 -6.58
C ARG A 85 -15.01 -8.14 -6.76
N LYS A 86 -15.54 -7.09 -6.13
CA LYS A 86 -16.99 -6.84 -6.05
C LYS A 86 -17.55 -6.12 -7.27
N ALA A 87 -16.78 -5.18 -7.83
CA ALA A 87 -17.23 -4.29 -8.88
C ALA A 87 -16.48 -4.48 -10.21
N GLY A 88 -15.40 -5.26 -10.24
CA GLY A 88 -14.55 -5.44 -11.42
C GLY A 88 -13.73 -4.19 -11.79
N LYS A 89 -13.81 -3.12 -10.99
CA LYS A 89 -13.13 -1.84 -11.22
C LYS A 89 -12.87 -1.13 -9.89
N VAL A 90 -11.97 -0.15 -9.93
CA VAL A 90 -11.58 0.68 -8.79
C VAL A 90 -12.12 2.09 -9.00
N THR A 91 -12.77 2.65 -7.99
CA THR A 91 -13.16 4.05 -7.93
C THR A 91 -12.42 4.72 -6.77
N LEU A 92 -11.55 5.68 -7.10
CA LEU A 92 -10.86 6.47 -6.09
C LEU A 92 -11.82 7.55 -5.57
N ARG A 93 -11.85 7.76 -4.25
CA ARG A 93 -12.49 8.93 -3.66
C ARG A 93 -11.48 10.07 -3.74
N GLU A 94 -11.92 11.23 -4.24
CA GLU A 94 -11.13 12.46 -4.26
C GLU A 94 -10.83 12.97 -2.85
#